data_AF-A0AAW2BSS1-F1
#
_entry.id   AF-A0AAW2BSS1-F1
#
_cell.length_a   1.000
_cell.length_b   1.000
_cell.length_c   1.000
_cell.angle_alpha   90.00
_cell.angle_beta   90.00
_cell.angle_gamma   90.00
#
_symmetry.space_group_name_H-M   'P 1'
#
loop_
_entity.id
_entity.type
_entity.pdbx_description
1 polymer ?
#
loop_
_entity_poly.entity_id
_entity_poly.type
_entity_poly.pdbx_seq_one_letter_code
_entity_poly.pdbx_strand_id
1 'polypeptide(L)'
;MKGSKSISATFRKDPMEVCKMCHEINHVTNECASLSSFLNVLEEKVHAFNSYWPNNSSYSNNYKPNMRNRSYLSYKSDNVLNPPAPRNFNSPHVSSSSSSSRPSLEDALSTFIQRQSEQNQKFESMLTRLDEEVRETKSHIIRLTNSLSGIEKGKLPS
;
A
#
# COMPACT_ATOMS: atom_id res chain seq x y z
N MET A 1 -10.69 70.87 9.58
CA MET A 1 -10.45 69.54 8.99
C MET A 1 -9.11 69.00 9.47
N LYS A 2 -9.11 68.02 10.38
CA LYS A 2 -7.95 67.15 10.66
C LYS A 2 -8.53 65.79 11.01
N GLY A 3 -8.47 64.89 10.03
CA GLY A 3 -9.11 63.58 10.06
C GLY A 3 -8.41 62.64 11.03
N SER A 4 -9.21 61.97 11.85
CA SER A 4 -8.82 60.88 12.72
C SER A 4 -8.36 59.70 11.86
N LYS A 5 -7.08 59.36 11.90
CA LYS A 5 -6.57 58.13 11.27
C LYS A 5 -6.91 56.95 12.19
N SER A 6 -7.91 56.18 11.78
CA SER A 6 -8.24 54.88 12.35
C SER A 6 -7.06 53.93 12.20
N ILE A 7 -6.47 53.49 13.31
CA ILE A 7 -5.51 52.39 13.32
C ILE A 7 -6.32 51.10 13.19
N SER A 8 -6.47 50.62 11.97
CA SER A 8 -6.95 49.26 11.71
C SER A 8 -5.83 48.29 12.11
N ALA A 9 -5.92 47.72 13.31
CA ALA A 9 -5.11 46.57 13.68
C ALA A 9 -5.55 45.40 12.80
N THR A 10 -4.83 45.16 11.71
CA THR A 10 -4.97 43.95 10.92
C THR A 10 -4.39 42.82 11.76
N PHE A 11 -5.25 42.06 12.46
CA PHE A 11 -4.84 40.83 13.11
C PHE A 11 -4.43 39.86 12.00
N ARG A 12 -3.12 39.81 11.70
CA ARG A 12 -2.52 38.73 10.91
C ARG A 12 -2.67 37.49 11.76
N LYS A 13 -3.77 36.75 11.56
CA LYS A 13 -3.86 35.39 12.06
C LYS A 13 -2.92 34.58 11.18
N ASP A 14 -1.66 34.45 11.61
CA ASP A 14 -0.80 33.42 11.03
C ASP A 14 -1.58 32.11 11.08
N PRO A 15 -1.63 31.35 9.97
CA PRO A 15 -2.30 30.07 9.99
C PRO A 15 -1.63 29.25 11.08
N MET A 16 -2.41 28.86 12.09
CA MET A 16 -1.93 28.01 13.18
C MET A 16 -1.32 26.79 12.51
N GLU A 17 0.02 26.71 12.47
CA GLU A 17 0.70 25.67 11.74
C GLU A 17 0.52 24.37 12.53
N VAL A 18 -0.37 23.54 12.03
CA VAL A 18 -0.66 22.24 12.62
C VAL A 18 0.52 21.32 12.30
N CYS A 19 1.05 20.64 13.32
CA CYS A 19 2.05 19.61 13.14
C CYS A 19 1.55 18.58 12.12
N LYS A 20 2.28 18.39 11.02
CA LYS A 20 1.87 17.48 9.93
C LYS A 20 2.02 16.00 10.31
N MET A 21 2.60 15.70 11.48
CA MET A 21 2.84 14.35 11.97
C MET A 21 1.72 13.87 12.90
N CYS A 22 1.36 14.67 13.91
CA CYS A 22 0.34 14.31 14.90
C CYS A 22 -0.92 15.19 14.86
N HIS A 23 -0.96 16.19 13.98
CA HIS A 23 -2.07 17.14 13.82
C HIS A 23 -2.38 18.03 15.04
N GLU A 24 -1.41 18.21 15.94
CA GLU A 24 -1.51 19.17 17.06
C GLU A 24 -1.01 20.57 16.69
N ILE A 25 -1.52 21.60 17.36
CA ILE A 25 -1.14 23.01 17.16
C ILE A 25 -0.03 23.51 18.10
N ASN A 26 0.44 22.67 19.01
CA ASN A 26 1.32 23.08 20.11
C ASN A 26 2.81 23.12 19.75
N HIS A 27 3.19 22.55 18.61
CA HIS A 27 4.58 22.44 18.18
C HIS A 27 4.68 22.39 16.65
N VAL A 28 5.84 22.77 16.15
CA VAL A 28 6.21 22.62 14.73
C VAL A 28 6.62 21.18 14.43
N THR A 29 6.42 20.74 13.18
CA THR A 29 6.59 19.32 12.80
C THR A 29 7.98 18.75 13.13
N ASN A 30 9.03 19.58 13.05
CA ASN A 30 10.42 19.22 13.38
C ASN A 30 10.66 18.94 14.87
N GLU A 31 9.80 19.44 15.76
CA GLU A 31 9.86 19.24 17.22
C GLU A 31 8.89 18.16 17.71
N CYS A 32 8.20 17.48 16.78
CA CYS A 32 7.22 16.46 17.15
C CYS A 32 7.91 15.24 17.77
N ALA A 33 7.44 14.81 18.94
CA ALA A 33 7.96 13.62 19.62
C ALA A 33 7.92 12.35 18.75
N SER A 34 6.94 12.26 17.83
CA SER A 34 6.79 11.14 16.90
C SER A 34 7.68 11.22 15.65
N LEU A 35 8.41 12.33 15.45
CA LEU A 35 9.29 12.51 14.29
C LEU A 35 10.43 11.50 14.27
N SER A 36 11.03 11.21 15.42
CA SER A 36 12.08 10.18 15.52
C SER A 36 11.57 8.80 15.11
N SER A 37 10.39 8.41 15.60
CA SER A 37 9.74 7.15 15.22
C SER A 37 9.42 7.08 13.72
N PHE A 38 8.97 8.19 13.13
CA PHE A 38 8.66 8.25 11.69
C PHE A 38 9.93 8.13 10.83
N LEU A 39 11.01 8.80 11.20
CA LEU A 39 12.28 8.72 10.48
C LEU A 39 12.91 7.32 10.55
N ASN A 40 12.84 6.68 11.72
CA ASN A 40 13.32 5.30 11.87
C ASN A 40 12.54 4.32 10.97
N VAL A 41 11.22 4.49 10.86
CA VAL A 41 10.39 3.69 9.94
C VAL A 41 10.74 3.94 8.48
N LEU A 42 11.09 5.17 8.12
CA LEU A 42 11.53 5.49 6.76
C LEU A 42 12.90 4.88 6.47
N GLU A 43 13.84 4.94 7.41
CA GLU A 43 15.16 4.33 7.29
C GLU A 43 15.09 2.81 7.19
N GLU A 44 14.24 2.15 7.98
CA GLU A 44 14.00 0.71 7.88
C GLU A 44 13.42 0.33 6.50
N LYS A 45 12.49 1.12 5.97
CA LYS A 45 11.94 0.91 4.62
C LYS A 45 12.99 1.12 3.53
N VAL A 46 13.86 2.11 3.66
CA VAL A 46 14.96 2.37 2.71
C VAL A 46 15.98 1.24 2.76
N HIS A 47 16.32 0.75 3.95
CA HIS A 47 17.22 -0.40 4.12
C HIS A 47 16.63 -1.68 3.50
N ALA A 48 15.34 -1.94 3.74
CA ALA A 48 14.63 -3.06 3.13
C ALA A 48 14.62 -2.94 1.60
N PHE A 49 14.26 -1.77 1.06
CA PHE A 49 14.22 -1.53 -0.38
C PHE A 49 15.60 -1.72 -1.05
N ASN A 50 16.66 -1.17 -0.45
CA ASN A 50 18.02 -1.32 -0.96
C ASN A 50 18.54 -2.77 -0.88
N SER A 51 18.07 -3.54 0.10
CA SER A 51 18.39 -4.98 0.21
C SER A 51 17.75 -5.80 -0.91
N TYR A 52 16.52 -5.45 -1.33
CA TYR A 52 15.84 -6.12 -2.44
C TYR A 52 16.41 -5.74 -3.82
N TRP A 53 16.99 -4.55 -3.95
CA TRP A 53 17.57 -4.07 -5.22
C TRP A 53 18.92 -3.36 -5.02
N PRO A 54 20.02 -4.11 -4.80
CA PRO A 54 21.30 -3.51 -4.44
C PRO A 54 22.03 -2.79 -5.59
N ASN A 55 21.49 -2.78 -6.82
CA ASN A 55 22.17 -2.22 -7.99
C ASN A 55 21.24 -1.37 -8.85
N ASN A 56 21.10 -0.10 -8.45
CA ASN A 56 20.25 0.88 -9.12
C ASN A 56 20.99 1.62 -10.25
N SER A 57 21.85 0.93 -11.01
CA SER A 57 22.50 1.50 -12.19
C SER A 57 21.66 1.23 -13.44
N SER A 58 21.37 2.27 -14.23
CA SER A 58 20.57 2.18 -15.47
C SER A 58 21.16 1.27 -16.56
N TYR A 59 22.40 0.82 -16.38
CA TYR A 59 23.00 -0.25 -17.16
C TYR A 59 23.55 -1.31 -16.21
N SER A 60 22.75 -2.35 -15.94
CA SER A 60 23.25 -3.52 -15.24
C SER A 60 24.29 -4.20 -16.12
N ASN A 61 25.57 -4.06 -15.79
CA ASN A 61 26.63 -4.83 -16.39
C ASN A 61 26.55 -6.26 -15.84
N ASN A 62 25.58 -7.04 -16.32
CA ASN A 62 25.36 -8.46 -15.98
C ASN A 62 26.39 -9.38 -16.66
N TYR A 63 27.63 -8.90 -16.81
CA TYR A 63 28.68 -9.65 -17.46
C TYR A 63 29.16 -10.77 -16.54
N LYS A 64 28.57 -11.95 -16.74
CA LYS A 64 28.98 -13.22 -16.13
C LYS A 64 30.18 -13.78 -16.93
N PRO A 65 31.42 -13.76 -16.41
CA PRO A 65 32.61 -14.19 -17.17
C PRO A 65 32.51 -15.64 -17.65
N ASN A 66 31.81 -16.47 -16.89
CA ASN A 66 31.52 -17.88 -17.16
C ASN A 66 30.47 -18.12 -18.27
N MET A 67 29.82 -17.07 -18.80
CA MET A 67 28.94 -17.17 -19.99
C MET A 67 29.70 -17.06 -21.32
N ARG A 68 30.99 -16.69 -21.31
CA ARG A 68 31.84 -16.63 -22.51
C ARG A 68 31.94 -17.96 -23.25
N ASN A 69 31.72 -19.08 -22.57
CA ASN A 69 31.94 -20.42 -23.11
C ASN A 69 30.64 -21.22 -23.32
N ARG A 70 29.50 -20.55 -23.53
CA ARG A 70 28.29 -21.24 -23.99
C ARG A 70 28.36 -21.50 -25.49
N SER A 71 28.53 -22.77 -25.85
CA SER A 71 28.61 -23.26 -27.23
C SER A 71 27.40 -22.93 -28.13
N TYR A 72 26.29 -22.43 -27.58
CA TYR A 72 25.07 -22.12 -28.36
C TYR A 72 24.87 -20.63 -28.69
N LEU A 73 25.76 -19.74 -28.22
CA LEU A 73 25.66 -18.28 -28.44
C LEU A 73 26.89 -17.67 -29.14
N SER A 74 27.69 -18.50 -29.83
CA SER A 74 28.72 -18.00 -30.73
C SER A 74 28.07 -17.71 -32.09
N TYR A 75 27.66 -16.46 -32.34
CA TYR A 75 27.54 -16.00 -33.73
C TYR A 75 28.93 -16.18 -34.35
N LYS A 76 29.01 -17.01 -35.40
CA LYS A 76 30.24 -17.46 -36.09
C LYS A 76 31.34 -16.40 -35.99
N SER A 77 32.27 -16.60 -35.07
CA SER A 77 33.52 -15.87 -35.07
C SER A 77 34.48 -16.71 -35.91
N ASP A 78 34.48 -16.46 -37.22
CA ASP A 78 35.39 -17.08 -38.19
C ASP A 78 36.87 -16.66 -37.99
N ASN A 79 37.22 -16.10 -36.82
CA ASN A 79 38.52 -15.50 -36.52
C ASN A 79 39.37 -16.31 -35.53
N VAL A 80 39.03 -17.57 -35.22
CA VAL A 80 39.88 -18.41 -34.36
C VAL A 80 40.63 -19.42 -35.21
N LEU A 81 41.96 -19.27 -35.27
CA LEU A 81 42.91 -20.06 -36.07
C LEU A 81 42.96 -21.56 -35.73
N ASN A 82 42.12 -22.05 -34.80
CA ASN A 82 41.98 -23.47 -34.47
C ASN A 82 40.69 -23.69 -33.65
N PRO A 83 39.55 -24.11 -34.25
CA PRO A 83 38.37 -24.46 -33.48
C PRO A 83 38.59 -25.79 -32.72
N PRO A 84 38.29 -25.86 -31.41
CA PRO A 84 38.39 -27.11 -30.66
C PRO A 84 37.36 -28.14 -31.17
N ALA A 85 37.78 -29.40 -31.29
CA ALA A 85 36.94 -30.50 -31.77
C ALA A 85 35.63 -30.62 -30.95
N PRO A 86 34.49 -30.98 -31.59
CA PRO A 86 33.20 -31.07 -30.93
C PRO A 86 33.23 -32.17 -29.85
N ARG A 87 33.12 -31.77 -28.58
CA ARG A 87 32.98 -32.69 -27.45
C ARG A 87 31.56 -33.23 -27.39
N ASN A 88 31.41 -34.56 -27.51
CA ASN A 88 30.18 -35.26 -27.16
C ASN A 88 29.94 -35.16 -25.66
N PHE A 89 28.89 -34.45 -25.24
CA PHE A 89 28.47 -34.35 -23.85
C PHE A 89 27.38 -35.38 -23.55
N ASN A 90 27.78 -36.61 -23.23
CA ASN A 90 26.89 -37.53 -22.50
C ASN A 90 27.07 -37.23 -21.01
N SER A 91 26.21 -36.37 -20.45
CA SER A 91 26.18 -36.07 -19.01
C SER A 91 25.09 -36.91 -18.33
N PRO A 92 25.36 -37.65 -17.24
CA PRO A 92 24.33 -38.32 -16.48
C PRO A 92 23.53 -37.27 -15.69
N HIS A 93 22.21 -37.23 -15.92
CA HIS A 93 21.25 -36.46 -15.14
C HIS A 93 21.33 -36.86 -13.66
N VAL A 94 21.85 -35.98 -12.81
CA VAL A 94 21.62 -36.04 -11.36
C VAL A 94 20.24 -35.45 -11.09
N SER A 95 19.26 -36.32 -10.90
CA SER A 95 17.92 -35.97 -10.41
C SER A 95 18.01 -35.55 -8.95
N SER A 96 18.13 -34.25 -8.68
CA SER A 96 17.88 -33.70 -7.35
C SER A 96 16.38 -33.67 -7.08
N SER A 97 15.83 -34.81 -6.65
CA SER A 97 14.45 -34.95 -6.19
C SER A 97 14.32 -34.39 -4.77
N SER A 98 14.21 -33.06 -4.66
CA SER A 98 13.59 -32.42 -3.50
C SER A 98 12.42 -31.59 -3.98
N SER A 99 11.38 -32.28 -4.48
CA SER A 99 10.08 -31.66 -4.78
C SER A 99 9.41 -31.28 -3.47
N SER A 100 9.83 -30.15 -2.90
CA SER A 100 8.93 -29.38 -2.05
C SER A 100 7.74 -29.02 -2.93
N SER A 101 6.59 -29.66 -2.68
CA SER A 101 5.35 -29.47 -3.41
C SER A 101 4.80 -28.06 -3.16
N ARG A 102 5.48 -27.05 -3.69
CA ARG A 102 4.96 -25.70 -3.76
C ARG A 102 3.86 -25.71 -4.83
N PRO A 103 2.70 -25.10 -4.56
CA PRO A 103 1.66 -24.98 -5.57
C PRO A 103 2.24 -24.31 -6.80
N SER A 104 1.76 -24.73 -7.98
CA SER A 104 2.13 -24.05 -9.21
C SER A 104 1.70 -22.59 -9.14
N LEU A 105 2.32 -21.72 -9.94
CA LEU A 105 1.90 -20.32 -10.02
C LEU A 105 0.41 -20.19 -10.39
N GLU A 106 -0.07 -21.09 -11.25
CA GLU A 106 -1.46 -21.16 -11.68
C GLU A 106 -2.41 -21.50 -10.51
N ASP A 107 -2.03 -22.47 -9.66
CA ASP A 107 -2.79 -22.81 -8.46
C ASP A 107 -2.82 -21.66 -7.46
N ALA A 108 -1.71 -20.95 -7.30
CA ALA A 108 -1.61 -19.79 -6.40
C ALA A 108 -2.51 -18.64 -6.87
N LEU A 109 -2.52 -18.34 -8.17
CA LEU A 109 -3.38 -17.32 -8.77
C LEU A 109 -4.86 -17.69 -8.66
N SER A 110 -5.20 -18.94 -8.98
CA SER A 110 -6.58 -19.43 -8.87
C SER A 110 -7.10 -19.35 -7.44
N THR A 111 -6.27 -19.76 -6.47
CA THR A 111 -6.59 -19.65 -5.04
C THR A 111 -6.77 -18.20 -4.63
N PHE A 112 -5.89 -17.29 -5.07
CA PHE A 112 -6.00 -15.87 -4.75
C PHE A 112 -7.31 -15.26 -5.29
N ILE A 113 -7.64 -15.50 -6.56
CA ILE A 113 -8.87 -14.99 -7.19
C ILE A 113 -10.10 -15.51 -6.45
N GLN A 114 -10.13 -16.81 -6.14
CA GLN A 114 -11.22 -17.44 -5.39
C GLN A 114 -11.38 -16.80 -4.00
N ARG A 115 -10.29 -16.67 -3.24
CA ARG A 115 -10.30 -16.07 -1.91
C ARG A 115 -10.76 -14.61 -1.94
N GLN A 116 -10.33 -13.85 -2.94
CA GLN A 116 -10.76 -12.46 -3.11
C GLN A 116 -12.26 -12.38 -3.42
N SER A 117 -12.77 -13.28 -4.28
CA SER A 117 -14.21 -13.35 -4.57
C SER A 117 -15.04 -13.65 -3.33
N GLU A 118 -14.60 -14.59 -2.49
CA GLU A 118 -15.26 -14.92 -1.22
C GLU A 118 -15.28 -13.73 -0.25
N GLN A 119 -14.17 -13.00 -0.15
CA GLN A 119 -14.10 -11.79 0.69
C GLN A 119 -15.04 -10.70 0.19
N ASN A 120 -15.06 -10.46 -1.12
CA ASN A 120 -15.96 -9.48 -1.72
C ASN A 120 -17.43 -9.84 -1.47
N GLN A 121 -17.81 -11.12 -1.61
CA GLN A 121 -19.17 -11.58 -1.34
C GLN A 121 -19.57 -11.36 0.13
N LYS A 122 -18.65 -11.61 1.08
CA LYS A 122 -18.90 -11.33 2.51
C LYS A 122 -19.09 -9.84 2.75
N PHE A 123 -18.30 -9.00 2.10
CA PHE A 123 -18.44 -7.54 2.21
C PHE A 123 -19.80 -7.05 1.69
N GLU A 124 -20.23 -7.51 0.52
CA GLU A 124 -21.56 -7.19 -0.04
C GLU A 124 -22.71 -7.64 0.88
N SER A 125 -22.58 -8.82 1.49
CA SER A 125 -23.55 -9.31 2.47
C SER A 125 -23.60 -8.42 3.72
N MET A 126 -22.45 -7.98 4.23
CA MET A 126 -22.39 -7.05 5.37
C MET A 126 -23.00 -5.69 5.03
N LEU A 127 -22.73 -5.15 3.82
CA LEU A 127 -23.32 -3.90 3.36
C LEU A 127 -24.85 -3.98 3.28
N THR A 128 -25.38 -5.08 2.73
CA THR A 128 -26.82 -5.30 2.62
C THR A 128 -27.47 -5.38 4.00
N ARG A 129 -26.83 -6.07 4.96
CA ARG A 129 -27.31 -6.14 6.33
C ARG A 129 -27.29 -4.78 7.02
N LEU A 130 -26.23 -3.99 6.81
CA LEU A 130 -26.11 -2.65 7.37
C LEU A 130 -27.23 -1.73 6.85
N ASP A 131 -27.56 -1.81 5.55
CA ASP A 131 -28.66 -1.03 4.97
C ASP A 131 -30.00 -1.35 5.65
N GLU A 132 -30.27 -2.62 5.90
CA GLU A 132 -31.46 -3.08 6.61
C GLU A 132 -31.51 -2.57 8.07
N GLU A 133 -30.40 -2.67 8.81
CA GLU A 133 -30.31 -2.15 10.19
C GLU A 133 -30.50 -0.62 10.25
N VAL A 134 -29.97 0.12 9.27
CA VAL A 134 -30.18 1.57 9.14
C VAL A 134 -31.64 1.91 8.86
N ARG A 135 -32.28 1.14 7.96
CA ARG A 135 -33.69 1.32 7.62
C ARG A 135 -34.60 1.06 8.82
N GLU A 136 -34.33 0.00 9.58
CA GLU A 136 -35.05 -0.33 10.81
C GLU A 136 -34.86 0.77 11.88
N THR A 137 -33.63 1.22 12.09
CA THR A 137 -33.31 2.31 13.02
C THR A 137 -34.07 3.59 12.65
N LYS A 138 -34.11 3.95 11.36
CA LYS A 138 -34.89 5.10 10.88
C LYS A 138 -36.38 4.94 11.17
N SER A 139 -36.92 3.73 10.99
CA SER A 139 -38.32 3.43 11.34
C SER A 139 -38.60 3.63 12.83
N HIS A 140 -37.71 3.14 13.71
CA HIS A 140 -37.83 3.34 15.15
C HIS A 140 -37.80 4.83 15.53
N ILE A 141 -36.91 5.61 14.93
CA ILE A 141 -36.84 7.06 15.14
C ILE A 141 -38.18 7.72 14.76
N ILE A 142 -38.73 7.41 13.57
CA ILE A 142 -40.02 7.98 13.13
C ILE A 142 -41.15 7.66 14.12
N ARG A 143 -41.22 6.41 14.61
CA ARG A 143 -42.23 6.01 15.60
C ARG A 143 -42.08 6.78 16.91
N LEU A 144 -40.86 6.92 17.42
CA LEU A 144 -40.58 7.69 18.63
C LEU A 144 -40.94 9.17 18.47
N THR A 145 -40.58 9.80 17.35
CA THR A 145 -40.94 11.19 17.05
C THR A 145 -42.46 11.40 17.00
N ASN A 146 -43.19 10.49 16.36
CA ASN A 146 -44.66 10.54 16.32
C ASN A 146 -45.28 10.38 17.72
N SER A 147 -44.76 9.47 18.55
CA SER A 147 -45.21 9.32 19.93
C SER A 147 -44.96 10.58 20.76
N LEU A 148 -43.79 11.20 20.66
CA LEU A 148 -43.44 12.42 21.41
C LEU A 148 -44.31 13.62 21.02
N SER A 149 -44.54 13.83 19.71
CA SER A 149 -45.45 14.88 19.24
C SER A 149 -46.92 14.68 19.67
N GLY A 150 -47.33 13.43 19.92
CA GLY A 150 -48.64 13.12 20.49
C GLY A 150 -48.77 13.49 21.96
N ILE A 151 -47.68 13.39 22.73
CA ILE A 151 -47.64 13.75 24.16
C ILE A 151 -47.74 15.26 24.35
N GLU A 152 -47.12 16.08 23.48
CA GLU A 152 -47.21 17.55 23.55
C GLU A 152 -48.62 18.09 23.28
N LYS A 153 -49.48 17.34 22.58
CA LYS A 153 -50.89 17.70 22.35
C LYS A 153 -51.83 17.24 23.48
N GLY A 154 -51.33 16.49 24.45
CA GLY A 154 -52.05 16.08 25.65
C GLY A 154 -52.08 17.20 26.70
N LYS A 155 -53.10 18.06 26.61
CA LYS A 155 -53.42 19.11 27.59
C LYS A 155 -53.53 18.51 29.00
N LEU A 156 -52.76 19.02 29.97
CA LEU A 156 -52.95 18.72 31.39
C LEU A 156 -54.40 19.11 31.79
N PRO A 157 -55.17 18.24 32.45
CA PRO A 157 -56.47 18.61 32.96
C PRO A 157 -56.30 19.68 34.04
N SER A 158 -57.04 20.79 33.89
CA SER A 158 -57.15 21.88 34.86
C SER A 158 -58.08 21.52 36.01
#